data_AF-A0A7W1EPV3-F1
#
_entry.id   AF-A0A7W1EPV3-F1
#
_cell.length_a   1.000
_cell.length_b   1.000
_cell.length_c   1.000
_cell.angle_alpha   90.00
_cell.angle_beta   90.00
_cell.angle_gamma   90.00
#
_symmetry.space_group_name_H-M   'P 1'
#
loop_
_entity.id
_entity.type
_entity.pdbx_description
1 polymer ?
#
loop_
_entity_poly.entity_id
_entity_poly.type
_entity_poly.pdbx_seq_one_letter_code
_entity_poly.pdbx_strand_id
1 'polypeptide(L)'
;MCFKNLPIDFDANGKAFLKDGAANPYSTAVAEPIGIPKQLDPERIKELVKKNGHDVKDVDFDPVTRVAGALAFHTVTDVKARKVLEARSVATLFRGYEVIMIGRDPRDAIYITSRACGVCGGVHSTCSALAIEMA
;
A
#
# COMPACT_ATOMS: atom_id res chain seq x y z
N MET A 1 -25.03 -13.70 2.60
CA MET A 1 -24.30 -14.81 3.27
C MET A 1 -22.81 -14.51 3.49
N CYS A 2 -22.37 -13.25 3.54
CA CYS A 2 -20.95 -12.88 3.67
C CYS A 2 -20.42 -12.70 5.11
N PHE A 3 -21.30 -12.48 6.10
CA PHE A 3 -20.86 -12.14 7.46
C PHE A 3 -20.53 -13.34 8.35
N LYS A 4 -20.96 -14.56 8.00
CA LYS A 4 -20.75 -15.76 8.84
C LYS A 4 -19.28 -16.12 9.05
N ASN A 5 -18.42 -15.71 8.13
CA ASN A 5 -16.98 -15.99 8.17
C ASN A 5 -16.16 -14.79 8.67
N LEU A 6 -16.79 -13.66 8.99
CA LEU A 6 -16.11 -12.48 9.51
C LEU A 6 -16.06 -12.55 11.05
N PRO A 7 -14.99 -12.04 11.69
CA PRO A 7 -14.84 -12.05 13.14
C PRO A 7 -15.65 -10.92 13.81
N ILE A 8 -16.90 -10.75 13.39
CA ILE A 8 -17.82 -9.70 13.85
C ILE A 8 -19.09 -10.32 14.42
N ASP A 9 -19.63 -9.73 15.49
CA ASP A 9 -20.94 -10.00 16.07
C ASP A 9 -21.80 -8.73 16.04
N PHE A 10 -23.10 -8.87 16.32
CA PHE A 10 -24.06 -7.78 16.28
C PHE A 10 -24.76 -7.65 17.63
N ASP A 11 -24.95 -6.43 18.12
CA ASP A 11 -25.74 -6.17 19.32
C ASP A 11 -27.26 -6.24 19.03
N ALA A 12 -28.09 -6.05 20.06
CA ALA A 12 -29.55 -6.06 19.94
C ALA A 12 -30.10 -4.96 19.00
N ASN A 13 -29.30 -3.94 18.70
CA ASN A 13 -29.64 -2.84 17.78
C ASN A 13 -29.05 -3.07 16.37
N GLY A 14 -28.40 -4.19 16.13
CA GLY A 14 -27.75 -4.50 14.85
C GLY A 14 -26.41 -3.77 14.64
N LYS A 15 -25.80 -3.22 15.69
CA LYS A 15 -24.47 -2.61 15.60
C LYS A 15 -23.40 -3.71 15.59
N ALA A 16 -22.57 -3.71 14.57
CA ALA A 16 -21.46 -4.64 14.45
C ALA A 16 -20.31 -4.30 15.40
N PHE A 17 -19.72 -5.31 16.04
CA PHE A 17 -18.49 -5.21 16.83
C PHE A 17 -17.60 -6.44 16.61
N LEU A 18 -16.31 -6.32 16.90
CA LEU A 18 -15.37 -7.46 16.78
C LEU A 18 -15.60 -8.46 17.90
N LYS A 19 -15.51 -9.74 17.59
CA LYS A 19 -15.55 -10.82 18.58
C LYS A 19 -14.41 -10.68 19.59
N ASP A 20 -14.66 -11.07 20.83
CA ASP A 20 -13.61 -11.12 21.85
C ASP A 20 -12.44 -12.01 21.40
N GLY A 21 -11.22 -11.46 21.46
CA GLY A 21 -10.00 -12.13 21.00
C GLY A 21 -9.73 -12.03 19.49
N ALA A 22 -10.64 -11.44 18.69
CA ALA A 22 -10.35 -11.14 17.30
C ALA A 22 -9.31 -10.01 17.19
N ALA A 23 -8.29 -10.20 16.35
CA ALA A 23 -7.32 -9.17 16.06
C ALA A 23 -8.03 -7.94 15.48
N ASN A 24 -7.80 -6.76 16.08
CA ASN A 24 -8.35 -5.52 15.55
C ASN A 24 -7.67 -5.20 14.22
N PRO A 25 -8.39 -5.24 13.08
CA PRO A 25 -7.81 -4.98 11.76
C PRO A 25 -7.38 -3.51 11.59
N TYR A 26 -7.82 -2.62 12.49
CA TYR A 26 -7.41 -1.23 12.56
C TYR A 26 -6.31 -0.98 13.59
N SER A 27 -5.82 -2.02 14.28
CA SER A 27 -4.63 -1.87 15.14
C SER A 27 -3.39 -1.70 14.28
N THR A 28 -2.57 -0.70 14.61
CA THR A 28 -1.34 -0.36 13.88
C THR A 28 -0.11 -1.07 14.46
N ALA A 29 -0.29 -2.23 15.09
CA ALA A 29 0.83 -3.03 15.57
C ALA A 29 1.61 -3.56 14.35
N VAL A 30 2.70 -2.87 14.01
CA VAL A 30 3.59 -3.25 12.91
C VAL A 30 4.37 -4.49 13.37
N ALA A 31 3.91 -5.68 13.01
CA ALA A 31 4.70 -6.88 13.19
C ALA A 31 5.97 -6.76 12.32
N GLU A 32 7.16 -7.05 12.88
CA GLU A 32 8.33 -7.22 12.04
C GLU A 32 8.07 -8.38 11.07
N PRO A 33 8.21 -8.16 9.76
CA PRO A 33 7.91 -9.21 8.79
C PRO A 33 8.80 -10.44 9.02
N ILE A 34 8.17 -11.58 9.35
CA ILE A 34 8.88 -12.84 9.57
C ILE A 34 9.43 -13.35 8.24
N GLY A 35 10.75 -13.56 8.16
CA GLY A 35 11.41 -14.13 6.99
C GLY A 35 11.82 -13.12 5.91
N ILE A 36 11.57 -11.82 6.11
CA ILE A 36 12.17 -10.78 5.25
C ILE A 36 13.60 -10.52 5.74
N PRO A 37 14.61 -10.56 4.85
CA PRO A 37 15.96 -10.15 5.22
C PRO A 37 15.91 -8.73 5.81
N LYS A 38 16.52 -8.52 6.99
CA LYS A 38 16.68 -7.16 7.52
C LYS A 38 17.31 -6.30 6.44
N GLN A 39 16.70 -5.15 6.17
CA GLN A 39 17.25 -4.17 5.23
C GLN A 39 18.68 -3.87 5.68
N LEU A 40 19.63 -3.96 4.75
CA LEU A 40 21.02 -3.71 5.08
C LEU A 40 21.17 -2.25 5.52
N ASP A 41 21.97 -2.03 6.55
CA ASP A 41 22.34 -0.69 7.00
C ASP A 41 22.95 0.10 5.83
N PRO A 42 22.53 1.35 5.56
CA PRO A 42 23.15 2.23 4.57
C PRO A 42 24.68 2.28 4.65
N GLU A 43 25.28 2.22 5.84
CA GLU A 43 26.75 2.16 5.99
C GLU A 43 27.32 0.85 5.46
N ARG A 44 26.65 -0.27 5.76
CA ARG A 44 27.04 -1.59 5.28
C ARG A 44 26.91 -1.70 3.76
N ILE A 45 25.89 -1.08 3.19
CA ILE A 45 25.71 -1.00 1.73
C ILE A 45 26.86 -0.20 1.11
N LYS A 46 27.21 0.97 1.66
CA LYS A 46 28.36 1.77 1.20
C LYS A 46 29.66 1.00 1.30
N GLU A 47 29.88 0.24 2.37
CA GLU A 47 31.04 -0.65 2.49
C GLU A 47 31.04 -1.73 1.42
N LEU A 48 29.91 -2.38 1.16
CA LEU A 48 29.79 -3.41 0.13
C LEU A 48 30.01 -2.84 -1.27
N VAL A 49 29.47 -1.66 -1.58
CA VAL A 49 29.72 -0.93 -2.83
C VAL A 49 31.20 -0.57 -2.95
N LYS A 50 31.85 -0.11 -1.86
CA LYS A 50 33.28 0.23 -1.86
C LYS A 50 34.19 -1.00 -1.98
N LYS A 51 33.80 -2.13 -1.39
CA LYS A 51 34.60 -3.37 -1.33
C LYS A 51 34.41 -4.27 -2.55
N ASN A 52 33.19 -4.33 -3.10
CA ASN A 52 32.80 -5.18 -4.21
C ASN A 52 32.44 -4.34 -5.46
N GLY A 53 33.03 -3.16 -5.65
CA GLY A 53 32.58 -2.11 -6.60
C GLY A 53 32.39 -2.49 -8.07
N HIS A 54 32.70 -3.72 -8.48
CA HIS A 54 32.31 -4.28 -9.79
C HIS A 54 30.99 -5.06 -9.77
N ASP A 55 30.66 -5.71 -8.66
CA ASP A 55 29.55 -6.66 -8.52
C ASP A 55 28.30 -6.05 -7.86
N VAL A 56 28.44 -4.99 -7.06
CA VAL A 56 27.29 -4.28 -6.43
C VAL A 56 27.01 -2.97 -7.16
N LYS A 57 25.79 -2.80 -7.67
CA LYS A 57 25.39 -1.65 -8.51
C LYS A 57 24.01 -1.14 -8.17
N ASP A 58 23.78 0.14 -8.44
CA ASP A 58 22.44 0.72 -8.50
C ASP A 58 21.77 0.27 -9.81
N VAL A 59 20.56 -0.27 -9.70
CA VAL A 59 19.74 -0.74 -10.82
C VAL A 59 18.35 -0.17 -10.64
N ASP A 60 18.01 0.80 -11.48
CA ASP A 60 16.80 1.60 -11.35
C ASP A 60 15.83 1.34 -12.50
N PHE A 61 14.54 1.30 -12.15
CA PHE A 61 13.44 1.17 -13.09
C PHE A 61 12.48 2.33 -12.89
N ASP A 62 12.66 3.40 -13.68
CA ASP A 62 11.80 4.58 -13.69
C ASP A 62 11.56 5.03 -15.15
N PRO A 63 10.35 4.84 -15.72
CA PRO A 63 9.17 4.25 -15.08
C PRO A 63 9.19 2.71 -15.11
N VAL A 64 8.55 2.09 -14.13
CA VAL A 64 8.10 0.70 -14.24
C VAL A 64 6.95 0.64 -15.26
N THR A 65 7.08 -0.20 -16.28
CA THR A 65 6.08 -0.33 -17.36
C THR A 65 5.12 -1.50 -17.13
N ARG A 66 3.99 -1.52 -17.87
CA ARG A 66 2.90 -2.51 -17.75
C ARG A 66 2.26 -2.57 -16.35
N VAL A 67 2.29 -1.45 -15.64
CA VAL A 67 1.55 -1.21 -14.40
C VAL A 67 0.69 0.06 -14.55
N ALA A 68 -0.29 0.23 -13.67
CA ALA A 68 -1.11 1.44 -13.63
C ALA A 68 -0.49 2.48 -12.67
N GLY A 69 -0.36 3.72 -13.13
CA GLY A 69 0.19 4.83 -12.33
C GLY A 69 1.68 5.05 -12.54
N ALA A 70 2.27 5.88 -11.67
CA ALA A 70 3.68 6.26 -11.73
C ALA A 70 4.44 5.56 -10.59
N LEU A 71 5.18 4.52 -10.94
CA LEU A 71 5.95 3.69 -10.02
C LEU A 71 7.40 3.65 -10.49
N ALA A 72 8.31 3.88 -9.55
CA ALA A 72 9.74 3.68 -9.72
C ALA A 72 10.26 2.69 -8.67
N PHE A 73 11.24 1.88 -9.08
CA PHE A 73 12.05 1.09 -8.16
C PHE A 73 13.50 1.54 -8.25
N HIS A 74 14.05 1.96 -7.11
CA HIS A 74 15.50 2.19 -6.98
C HIS A 74 16.10 1.08 -6.15
N THR A 75 17.10 0.37 -6.68
CA THR A 75 17.62 -0.83 -6.03
C THR A 75 19.14 -0.86 -6.00
N VAL A 76 19.69 -1.42 -4.92
CA VAL A 76 21.11 -1.80 -4.84
C VAL A 76 21.19 -3.31 -5.02
N THR A 77 21.90 -3.76 -6.05
CA THR A 77 21.90 -5.16 -6.48
C THR A 77 23.32 -5.71 -6.57
N ASP A 78 23.55 -6.87 -5.95
CA ASP A 78 24.73 -7.71 -6.21
C ASP A 78 24.43 -8.58 -7.44
N VAL A 79 25.00 -8.20 -8.59
CA VAL A 79 24.73 -8.88 -9.86
C VAL A 79 25.38 -10.26 -9.94
N LYS A 80 26.48 -10.49 -9.22
CA LYS A 80 27.20 -11.76 -9.21
C LYS A 80 26.48 -12.78 -8.33
N ALA A 81 26.05 -12.37 -7.14
CA ALA A 81 25.23 -13.17 -6.26
C ALA A 81 23.76 -13.25 -6.72
N ARG A 82 23.39 -12.48 -7.75
CA ARG A 82 22.02 -12.36 -8.30
C ARG A 82 21.00 -12.02 -7.20
N LYS A 83 21.36 -11.07 -6.33
CA LYS A 83 20.57 -10.72 -5.15
C LYS A 83 20.39 -9.20 -5.04
N VAL A 84 19.13 -8.78 -4.88
CA VAL A 84 18.80 -7.41 -4.49
C VAL A 84 19.10 -7.24 -2.99
N LEU A 85 19.94 -6.25 -2.67
CA LEU A 85 20.41 -5.95 -1.32
C LEU A 85 19.51 -4.92 -0.63
N GLU A 86 19.01 -3.95 -1.40
CA GLU A 86 18.06 -2.93 -0.96
C GLU A 86 17.14 -2.57 -2.13
N ALA A 87 15.88 -2.27 -1.84
CA ALA A 87 14.93 -1.76 -2.82
C ALA A 87 14.06 -0.67 -2.19
N ARG A 88 13.80 0.39 -2.94
CA ARG A 88 12.90 1.48 -2.56
C ARG A 88 11.80 1.59 -3.60
N SER A 89 10.55 1.49 -3.15
CA SER A 89 9.36 1.70 -3.97
C SER A 89 8.96 3.17 -3.88
N VAL A 90 8.87 3.84 -5.01
CA VAL A 90 8.58 5.29 -5.07
C VAL A 90 7.38 5.53 -5.98
N ALA A 91 6.35 6.16 -5.42
CA ALA A 91 5.26 6.73 -6.19
C ALA A 91 5.63 8.17 -6.57
N THR A 92 5.78 8.44 -7.86
CA THR A 92 6.28 9.75 -8.35
C THR A 92 5.16 10.73 -8.71
N LEU A 93 3.90 10.38 -8.43
CA LEU A 93 2.72 11.19 -8.71
C LEU A 93 1.82 11.35 -7.47
N PHE A 94 1.38 12.58 -7.21
CA PHE A 94 0.37 12.90 -6.21
C PHE A 94 -0.76 13.71 -6.83
N ARG A 95 -2.01 13.40 -6.44
CA ARG A 95 -3.23 14.12 -6.89
C ARG A 95 -4.08 14.70 -5.76
N GLY A 96 -3.97 14.18 -4.54
CA GLY A 96 -4.65 14.76 -3.37
C GLY A 96 -6.18 14.64 -3.35
N TYR A 97 -6.75 13.48 -3.69
CA TYR A 97 -8.21 13.29 -3.70
C TYR A 97 -8.87 13.59 -2.34
N GLU A 98 -8.23 13.24 -1.22
CA GLU A 98 -8.75 13.52 0.12
C GLU A 98 -8.88 15.02 0.37
N VAL A 99 -7.91 15.82 -0.09
CA VAL A 99 -7.94 17.29 0.00
C VAL A 99 -9.01 17.85 -0.92
N ILE A 100 -9.12 17.34 -2.15
CA ILE A 100 -10.14 17.75 -3.12
C ILE A 100 -11.55 17.54 -2.55
N MET A 101 -11.76 16.51 -1.73
CA MET A 101 -13.07 16.16 -1.17
C MET A 101 -13.54 17.09 -0.03
N ILE A 102 -12.65 17.89 0.57
CA ILE A 102 -13.01 18.77 1.69
C ILE A 102 -14.05 19.81 1.23
N GLY A 103 -15.16 19.90 1.98
CA GLY A 103 -16.23 20.87 1.72
C GLY A 103 -17.13 20.55 0.53
N ARG A 104 -16.97 19.38 -0.10
CA ARG A 104 -17.87 18.92 -1.17
C ARG A 104 -19.11 18.24 -0.62
N ASP A 105 -20.16 18.22 -1.43
CA ASP A 105 -21.34 17.42 -1.15
C ASP A 105 -20.95 15.92 -1.12
N PRO A 106 -21.30 15.17 -0.06
CA PRO A 106 -20.98 13.74 0.02
C PRO A 106 -21.46 12.95 -1.21
N ARG A 107 -22.55 13.36 -1.85
CA ARG A 107 -23.11 12.69 -3.04
C ARG A 107 -22.18 12.76 -4.25
N ASP A 108 -21.29 13.76 -4.30
CA ASP A 108 -20.27 13.87 -5.36
C ASP A 108 -19.12 12.88 -5.18
N ALA A 109 -18.95 12.29 -3.99
CA ALA A 109 -17.81 11.45 -3.67
C ALA A 109 -17.72 10.20 -4.56
N ILE A 110 -18.85 9.61 -4.96
CA ILE A 110 -18.89 8.44 -5.86
C ILE A 110 -18.27 8.79 -7.22
N TYR A 111 -18.62 9.95 -7.75
CA TYR A 111 -18.10 10.41 -9.03
C TYR A 111 -16.64 10.85 -8.91
N ILE A 112 -16.27 11.57 -7.86
CA ILE A 112 -14.91 12.07 -7.71
C ILE A 112 -13.92 10.93 -7.44
N THR A 113 -14.19 10.08 -6.44
CA THR A 113 -13.28 9.00 -6.02
C THR A 113 -13.09 7.94 -7.09
N SER A 114 -14.06 7.70 -7.96
CA SER A 114 -13.89 6.77 -9.09
C SER A 114 -12.82 7.19 -10.09
N ARG A 115 -12.39 8.45 -10.09
CA ARG A 115 -11.27 8.93 -10.91
C ARG A 115 -9.92 8.75 -10.20
N ALA A 116 -9.91 8.29 -8.96
CA ALA A 116 -8.68 7.91 -8.26
C ALA A 116 -7.95 6.78 -9.00
N CYS A 117 -8.62 5.92 -9.77
CA CYS A 117 -7.94 4.98 -10.64
C CYS A 117 -8.77 4.65 -11.88
N GLY A 118 -8.19 4.76 -13.07
CA GLY A 118 -8.88 4.37 -14.31
C GLY A 118 -9.05 2.85 -14.48
N VAL A 119 -8.27 2.04 -13.75
CA VAL A 119 -8.32 0.58 -13.83
C VAL A 119 -9.34 -0.01 -12.84
N CYS A 120 -9.35 0.47 -11.60
CA CYS A 120 -10.25 0.01 -10.55
C CYS A 120 -11.26 1.08 -10.09
N GLY A 121 -11.59 2.04 -10.96
CA GLY A 121 -12.47 3.17 -10.63
C GLY A 121 -13.85 2.75 -10.12
N GLY A 122 -14.40 1.66 -10.64
CA GLY A 122 -15.67 1.09 -10.16
C GLY A 122 -15.61 0.64 -8.70
N VAL A 123 -14.47 0.12 -8.23
CA VAL A 123 -14.28 -0.27 -6.82
C VAL A 123 -14.32 0.96 -5.91
N HIS A 124 -13.69 2.05 -6.34
CA HIS A 124 -13.77 3.33 -5.60
C HIS A 124 -15.20 3.88 -5.57
N SER A 125 -15.94 3.84 -6.69
CA SER A 125 -17.36 4.21 -6.71
C SER A 125 -18.18 3.42 -5.68
N THR A 126 -18.06 2.09 -5.70
CA THR A 126 -18.81 1.20 -4.82
C THR A 126 -18.45 1.42 -3.36
N CYS A 127 -17.16 1.55 -3.05
CA CYS A 127 -16.70 1.84 -1.69
C CYS A 127 -17.25 3.18 -1.19
N SER A 128 -17.24 4.22 -2.03
CA SER A 128 -17.80 5.52 -1.69
C SER A 128 -19.32 5.46 -1.48
N ALA A 129 -20.05 4.70 -2.30
CA ALA A 129 -21.50 4.56 -2.15
C ALA A 129 -21.85 3.89 -0.81
N LEU A 130 -21.20 2.77 -0.50
CA LEU A 130 -21.38 2.05 0.78
C LEU A 130 -21.03 2.93 1.99
N ALA A 131 -19.98 3.75 1.87
CA ALA A 131 -19.57 4.67 2.94
C ALA A 131 -20.62 5.78 3.18
N ILE A 132 -21.24 6.31 2.11
CA ILE A 132 -22.30 7.32 2.22
C ILE A 132 -23.60 6.69 2.76
N GLU A 133 -23.98 5.50 2.31
CA GLU A 133 -25.19 4.81 2.78
C GLU A 133 -25.15 4.49 4.29
N MET A 134 -23.94 4.31 4.83
CA MET A 134 -23.71 4.07 6.26
C MET A 134 -23.79 5.35 7.11
N ALA A 135 -23.44 6.51 6.56
CA ALA A 135 -23.27 7.77 7.28
C ALA A 135 -24.59 8.51 7.50
#